data_AF-A0A2X4XGM7-F1
#
_entry.id   AF-A0A2X4XGM7-F1
#
_cell.length_a   1.000
_cell.length_b   1.000
_cell.length_c   1.000
_cell.angle_alpha   90.00
_cell.angle_beta   90.00
_cell.angle_gamma   90.00
#
_symmetry.space_group_name_H-M   'P 1'
#
loop_
_entity.id
_entity.type
_entity.pdbx_description
1 polymer ?
#
loop_
_entity_poly.entity_id
_entity_poly.type
_entity_poly.pdbx_seq_one_letter_code
_entity_poly.pdbx_strand_id
1 'polypeptide(L)'
;MTGDLWDRLAVEVEKLDGVAGRAVHAAVRERAAPLRIQVAGRAGTGRRSVENIVTASVGADSAAEVTGVVVDAPGETDPAFDGDVVVYVLPIRLDPASVHPADRSALARIDARRLVVVAGGPGEQADQIAATLGIGVFTVDDPALPDAVAARLAAAFAHRDEYLVRTVAGIAAVPAARDLIEAAIDAASTSREVA
;
A
#
# COMPACT_ATOMS: atom_id res chain seq x y z
N MET A 1 -6.81 -1.46 18.72
CA MET A 1 -6.99 -2.52 19.73
C MET A 1 -6.20 -3.80 19.46
N THR A 2 -5.91 -4.15 18.20
CA THR A 2 -5.10 -5.35 17.85
C THR A 2 -3.60 -5.23 18.11
N GLY A 3 -3.00 -4.02 18.06
CA GLY A 3 -1.57 -3.81 18.34
C GLY A 3 -1.16 -4.33 19.72
N ASP A 4 -1.86 -3.88 20.76
CA ASP A 4 -1.61 -4.28 22.15
C ASP A 4 -1.79 -5.79 22.41
N LEU A 5 -2.57 -6.49 21.59
CA LEU A 5 -2.71 -7.95 21.68
C LEU A 5 -1.41 -8.63 21.22
N TRP A 6 -0.92 -8.27 20.03
CA TRP A 6 0.25 -8.89 19.44
C TRP A 6 1.55 -8.57 20.17
N ASP A 7 1.69 -7.35 20.68
CA ASP A 7 2.83 -6.96 21.51
C ASP A 7 2.88 -7.76 22.82
N ARG A 8 1.73 -7.95 23.48
CA ARG A 8 1.64 -8.79 24.67
C ARG A 8 1.92 -10.27 24.37
N LEU A 9 1.38 -10.78 23.25
CA LEU A 9 1.66 -12.16 22.82
C LEU A 9 3.16 -12.40 22.66
N ALA A 10 3.86 -11.49 21.99
CA ALA A 10 5.29 -11.62 21.75
C ALA A 10 6.10 -11.77 23.06
N VAL A 11 5.76 -10.96 24.06
CA VAL A 11 6.37 -11.00 25.40
C VAL A 11 6.06 -12.31 26.14
N GLU A 12 4.82 -12.80 26.11
CA GLU A 12 4.46 -14.05 26.80
C GLU A 12 5.06 -15.29 26.11
N VAL A 13 5.08 -15.30 24.77
CA VAL A 13 5.74 -16.36 24.00
C VAL A 13 7.23 -16.37 24.29
N GLU A 14 7.91 -15.22 24.36
CA GLU A 14 9.35 -15.15 24.65
C GLU A 14 9.74 -15.76 26.00
N LYS A 15 8.88 -15.64 27.02
CA LYS A 15 9.12 -16.27 28.34
C LYS A 15 9.10 -17.79 28.29
N LEU A 16 8.34 -18.38 27.37
CA LEU A 16 8.20 -19.83 27.21
C LEU A 16 9.16 -20.39 26.16
N ASP A 17 9.37 -19.65 25.08
CA ASP A 17 10.20 -19.98 23.93
C ASP A 17 10.81 -18.69 23.35
N GLY A 18 12.06 -18.43 23.73
CA GLY A 18 12.74 -17.22 23.29
C GLY A 18 12.97 -17.12 21.78
N VAL A 19 13.04 -18.25 21.06
CA VAL A 19 13.21 -18.23 19.60
C VAL A 19 11.89 -17.85 18.94
N ALA A 20 10.79 -18.48 19.35
CA ALA A 20 9.45 -18.16 18.85
C ALA A 20 9.07 -16.71 19.21
N GLY A 21 9.34 -16.26 20.43
CA GLY A 21 8.99 -14.90 20.89
C GLY A 21 9.69 -13.81 20.08
N ARG A 22 10.99 -13.98 19.78
CA ARG A 22 11.71 -13.07 18.87
C ARG A 22 11.12 -13.06 17.46
N ALA A 23 10.67 -14.21 16.95
CA ALA A 23 10.02 -14.28 15.65
C ALA A 23 8.67 -13.54 15.65
N VAL A 24 7.87 -13.66 16.72
CA VAL A 24 6.62 -12.89 16.87
C VAL A 24 6.93 -11.39 16.92
N HIS A 25 7.91 -10.96 17.73
CA HIS A 25 8.33 -9.55 17.78
C HIS A 25 8.77 -9.01 16.41
N ALA A 26 9.49 -9.80 15.62
CA ALA A 26 9.89 -9.40 14.28
C ALA A 26 8.67 -9.20 13.36
N ALA A 27 7.70 -10.13 13.38
CA ALA A 27 6.48 -10.02 12.60
C ALA A 27 5.62 -8.81 13.00
N VAL A 28 5.51 -8.53 14.30
CA VAL A 28 4.78 -7.35 14.80
C VAL A 28 5.46 -6.04 14.37
N ARG A 29 6.79 -5.97 14.44
CA ARG A 29 7.55 -4.79 13.97
C ARG A 29 7.38 -4.58 12.48
N GLU A 30 7.41 -5.64 11.67
CA GLU A 30 7.18 -5.56 10.22
C GLU A 30 5.77 -5.02 9.92
N ARG A 31 4.75 -5.51 10.62
CA ARG A 31 3.37 -5.00 10.51
C ARG A 31 3.24 -3.53 10.91
N ALA A 32 4.02 -3.09 11.92
CA ALA A 32 3.99 -1.72 12.44
C ALA A 32 4.82 -0.72 11.61
N ALA A 33 5.64 -1.18 10.66
CA ALA A 33 6.39 -0.30 9.79
C ALA A 33 5.43 0.61 8.98
N PRO A 34 5.84 1.82 8.57
CA PRO A 34 5.02 2.65 7.70
C PRO A 34 4.63 1.93 6.39
N LEU A 35 3.43 2.21 5.89
CA LEU A 35 3.03 1.87 4.52
C LEU A 35 3.81 2.73 3.53
N ARG A 36 4.15 2.18 2.38
CA ARG A 36 4.88 2.89 1.33
C ARG A 36 3.93 3.28 0.20
N ILE A 37 3.82 4.58 -0.07
CA ILE A 37 3.11 5.13 -1.22
C ILE A 37 4.12 5.58 -2.27
N GLN A 38 4.09 4.98 -3.45
CA GLN A 38 4.91 5.40 -4.58
C GLN A 38 4.10 6.27 -5.51
N VAL A 39 4.54 7.51 -5.72
CA VAL A 39 3.94 8.41 -6.72
C VAL A 39 4.80 8.34 -7.97
N ALA A 40 4.36 7.52 -8.92
CA ALA A 40 5.07 7.20 -10.14
C ALA A 40 4.57 8.01 -11.33
N GLY A 41 5.43 8.27 -12.31
CA GLY A 41 5.04 8.88 -13.57
C GLY A 41 6.25 9.39 -14.34
N ARG A 42 6.09 9.64 -15.63
CA ARG A 42 7.18 10.17 -16.46
C ARG A 42 7.51 11.62 -16.09
N ALA A 43 8.66 12.11 -16.54
CA ALA A 43 9.01 13.51 -16.40
C ALA A 43 7.95 14.40 -17.08
N GLY A 44 7.55 15.50 -16.42
CA GLY A 44 6.60 16.48 -16.97
C GLY A 44 5.12 16.09 -16.89
N THR A 45 4.74 14.99 -16.25
CA THR A 45 3.31 14.58 -16.14
C THR A 45 2.50 15.34 -15.09
N GLY A 46 3.16 16.14 -14.24
CA GLY A 46 2.54 16.72 -13.03
C GLY A 46 2.74 15.85 -11.77
N ARG A 47 3.54 14.78 -11.87
CA ARG A 47 3.86 13.85 -10.77
C ARG A 47 4.20 14.52 -9.43
N ARG A 48 5.03 15.56 -9.43
CA ARG A 48 5.41 16.29 -8.20
C ARG A 48 4.23 17.01 -7.55
N SER A 49 3.28 17.52 -8.33
CA SER A 49 2.08 18.15 -7.79
C SER A 49 1.18 17.12 -7.12
N VAL A 50 0.99 15.96 -7.75
CA VAL A 50 0.25 14.84 -7.16
C VAL A 50 0.96 14.32 -5.90
N GLU A 51 2.28 14.22 -5.91
CA GLU A 51 3.08 13.83 -4.75
C GLU A 51 2.83 14.74 -3.55
N ASN A 52 2.78 16.05 -3.76
CA ASN A 52 2.47 17.01 -2.70
C ASN A 52 1.03 16.87 -2.19
N ILE A 53 0.05 16.66 -3.07
CA ILE A 53 -1.36 16.46 -2.69
C ILE A 53 -1.52 15.19 -1.87
N VAL A 54 -0.93 14.07 -2.34
CA VAL A 54 -0.96 12.79 -1.63
C VAL A 54 -0.30 12.93 -0.26
N THR A 55 0.88 13.56 -0.20
CA THR A 55 1.59 13.83 1.07
C THR A 55 0.75 14.66 2.04
N ALA A 56 0.08 15.70 1.55
CA ALA A 56 -0.81 16.52 2.37
C ALA A 56 -2.04 15.74 2.84
N SER A 57 -2.59 14.85 1.99
CA SER A 57 -3.80 14.07 2.30
C SER A 57 -3.57 12.98 3.35
N VAL A 58 -2.38 12.36 3.37
CA VAL A 58 -2.06 11.35 4.38
C VAL A 58 -1.73 11.99 5.73
N GLY A 59 -1.18 13.21 5.72
CA GLY A 59 -0.81 13.96 6.92
C GLY A 59 0.58 13.61 7.45
N ALA A 60 1.14 14.47 8.31
CA ALA A 60 2.50 14.32 8.84
C ALA A 60 2.64 13.20 9.89
N ASP A 61 1.54 12.87 10.59
CA ASP A 61 1.48 11.81 11.61
C ASP A 61 1.00 10.46 11.03
N SER A 62 0.97 10.34 9.70
CA SER A 62 0.43 9.15 9.05
C SER A 62 1.38 7.97 9.21
N ALA A 63 0.81 6.77 9.36
CA ALA A 63 1.55 5.52 9.27
C ALA A 63 1.96 5.16 7.83
N ALA A 64 2.18 6.17 6.97
CA ALA A 64 2.57 6.00 5.57
C ALA A 64 3.67 7.00 5.17
N GLU A 65 4.59 6.53 4.32
CA GLU A 65 5.67 7.30 3.71
C GLU A 65 5.40 7.46 2.21
N VAL A 66 5.52 8.69 1.71
CA VAL A 66 5.31 9.00 0.28
C VAL A 66 6.67 9.18 -0.40
N THR A 67 6.85 8.55 -1.56
CA THR A 67 8.07 8.67 -2.36
C THR A 67 7.76 8.87 -3.83
N GLY A 68 8.32 9.91 -4.44
CA GLY A 68 8.26 10.14 -5.88
C GLY A 68 9.18 9.22 -6.68
N VAL A 69 8.65 8.63 -7.75
CA VAL A 69 9.38 7.72 -8.65
C VAL A 69 9.25 8.19 -10.10
N VAL A 70 10.36 8.38 -10.80
CA VAL A 70 10.34 8.77 -12.22
C VAL A 70 10.37 7.52 -13.09
N VAL A 71 9.46 7.45 -14.04
CA VAL A 71 9.41 6.39 -15.06
C VAL A 71 10.04 6.92 -16.34
N ASP A 72 10.68 6.04 -17.12
CA ASP A 72 11.27 6.40 -18.42
C ASP A 72 12.35 7.49 -18.28
N ALA A 73 13.17 7.38 -17.23
CA ALA A 73 14.27 8.29 -16.97
C ALA A 73 15.50 7.94 -17.86
N PRO A 74 16.11 8.91 -18.57
CA PRO A 74 17.23 8.64 -19.46
C PRO A 74 18.42 7.98 -18.76
N GLY A 75 18.83 6.79 -19.24
CA GLY A 75 19.99 6.06 -18.71
C GLY A 75 19.75 5.36 -17.38
N GLU A 76 18.53 5.40 -16.85
CA GLU A 76 18.14 4.69 -15.63
C GLU A 76 17.39 3.40 -15.96
N THR A 77 17.41 2.46 -15.02
CA THR A 77 16.59 1.26 -15.12
C THR A 77 15.16 1.61 -14.73
N ASP A 78 14.18 0.98 -15.40
CA ASP A 78 12.78 1.12 -15.03
C ASP A 78 12.57 0.81 -13.53
N PRO A 79 11.78 1.62 -12.82
CA PRO A 79 11.57 1.44 -11.40
C PRO A 79 10.80 0.15 -11.10
N ALA A 80 11.04 -0.40 -9.91
CA ALA A 80 10.17 -1.40 -9.31
C ALA A 80 8.96 -0.71 -8.67
N PHE A 81 7.77 -1.29 -8.88
CA PHE A 81 6.52 -0.83 -8.26
C PHE A 81 6.17 -1.73 -7.07
N ASP A 82 6.94 -1.59 -6.00
CA ASP A 82 6.87 -2.41 -4.77
C ASP A 82 6.21 -1.69 -3.59
N GLY A 83 5.66 -0.49 -3.81
CA GLY A 83 4.85 0.21 -2.81
C GLY A 83 3.60 -0.58 -2.41
N ASP A 84 3.14 -0.35 -1.19
CA ASP A 84 1.84 -0.83 -0.71
C ASP A 84 0.70 -0.18 -1.50
N VAL A 85 0.89 1.09 -1.88
CA VAL A 85 0.02 1.85 -2.80
C VAL A 85 0.89 2.50 -3.87
N VAL A 86 0.44 2.44 -5.13
CA VAL A 86 1.11 3.09 -6.26
C VAL A 86 0.14 4.07 -6.90
N VAL A 87 0.46 5.36 -6.82
CA VAL A 87 -0.25 6.44 -7.51
C VAL A 87 0.48 6.71 -8.82
N TYR A 88 -0.11 6.31 -9.94
CA TYR A 88 0.49 6.49 -11.26
C TYR A 88 -0.06 7.75 -11.95
N VAL A 89 0.82 8.66 -12.33
CA VAL A 89 0.47 9.98 -12.88
C VAL A 89 0.69 10.02 -14.39
N LEU A 90 -0.41 10.11 -15.12
CA LEU A 90 -0.46 10.30 -16.56
C LEU A 90 -0.40 11.79 -16.93
N PRO A 91 0.17 12.14 -18.09
CA PRO A 91 0.33 13.54 -18.49
C PRO A 91 -1.02 14.26 -18.72
N ILE A 92 -0.99 15.58 -18.51
CA ILE A 92 -2.12 16.53 -18.60
C ILE A 92 -2.85 16.51 -19.94
N ARG A 93 -2.12 16.27 -21.03
CA ARG A 93 -2.64 16.32 -22.40
C ARG A 93 -2.34 14.99 -23.05
N LEU A 94 -3.22 14.04 -22.83
CA LEU A 94 -3.09 12.74 -23.44
C LEU A 94 -4.21 12.62 -24.47
N ASP A 95 -3.84 12.59 -25.75
CA ASP A 95 -4.72 11.95 -26.73
C ASP A 95 -4.80 10.48 -26.30
N PRO A 96 -5.98 9.93 -26.00
CA PRO A 96 -6.13 8.54 -25.54
C PRO A 96 -5.53 7.53 -26.51
N ALA A 97 -5.50 7.82 -27.83
CA ALA A 97 -4.83 6.97 -28.81
C ALA A 97 -3.29 6.99 -28.71
N SER A 98 -2.75 7.93 -27.92
CA SER A 98 -1.33 8.29 -27.83
C SER A 98 -0.74 8.06 -26.43
N VAL A 99 -1.32 7.18 -25.60
CA VAL A 99 -0.70 6.78 -24.32
C VAL A 99 0.72 6.26 -24.59
N HIS A 100 1.71 6.85 -23.93
CA HIS A 100 3.11 6.49 -24.14
C HIS A 100 3.33 5.00 -23.83
N PRO A 101 4.12 4.26 -24.64
CA PRO A 101 4.39 2.85 -24.38
C PRO A 101 4.94 2.58 -22.97
N ALA A 102 5.77 3.48 -22.43
CA ALA A 102 6.27 3.36 -21.06
C ALA A 102 5.16 3.43 -20.01
N ASP A 103 4.14 4.28 -20.21
CA ASP A 103 3.00 4.37 -19.30
C ASP A 103 2.17 3.09 -19.33
N ARG A 104 1.91 2.53 -20.52
CA ARG A 104 1.22 1.24 -20.65
C ARG A 104 2.01 0.09 -20.02
N SER A 105 3.32 0.04 -20.25
CA SER A 105 4.22 -0.96 -19.67
C SER A 105 4.27 -0.86 -18.15
N ALA A 106 4.30 0.35 -17.59
CA ALA A 106 4.26 0.55 -16.16
C ALA A 106 2.91 0.11 -15.56
N LEU A 107 1.79 0.57 -16.12
CA LEU A 107 0.45 0.20 -15.65
C LEU A 107 0.20 -1.31 -15.71
N ALA A 108 0.72 -1.99 -16.74
CA ALA A 108 0.60 -3.46 -16.85
C ALA A 108 1.43 -4.23 -15.79
N ARG A 109 2.45 -3.61 -15.20
CA ARG A 109 3.31 -4.22 -14.17
C ARG A 109 2.82 -3.98 -12.74
N ILE A 110 1.94 -3.01 -12.53
CA ILE A 110 1.44 -2.66 -11.20
C ILE A 110 0.22 -3.54 -10.88
N ASP A 111 0.20 -4.11 -9.68
CA ASP A 111 -1.00 -4.80 -9.18
C ASP A 111 -2.16 -3.81 -9.09
N ALA A 112 -3.24 -4.07 -9.83
CA ALA A 112 -4.44 -3.24 -9.85
C ALA A 112 -5.02 -2.98 -8.45
N ARG A 113 -4.82 -3.90 -7.49
CA ARG A 113 -5.24 -3.75 -6.09
C ARG A 113 -4.49 -2.66 -5.34
N ARG A 114 -3.31 -2.26 -5.81
CA ARG A 114 -2.47 -1.19 -5.23
C ARG A 114 -2.48 0.10 -6.05
N LEU A 115 -2.99 0.04 -7.27
CA LEU A 115 -2.95 1.13 -8.25
C LEU A 115 -4.07 2.18 -8.08
N VAL A 116 -3.68 3.45 -8.01
CA VAL A 116 -4.53 4.62 -8.26
C VAL A 116 -3.97 5.37 -9.46
N VAL A 117 -4.78 5.65 -10.48
CA VAL A 117 -4.32 6.39 -11.68
C VAL A 117 -4.83 7.82 -11.61
N VAL A 118 -3.94 8.79 -11.84
CA VAL A 118 -4.25 10.21 -11.83
C VAL A 118 -3.84 10.82 -13.17
N ALA A 119 -4.76 11.49 -13.86
CA ALA A 119 -4.44 12.37 -14.95
C ALA A 119 -4.01 13.73 -14.40
N GLY A 120 -2.83 14.21 -14.79
CA GLY A 120 -2.31 15.50 -14.34
C GLY A 120 -3.13 16.72 -14.79
N GLY A 121 -4.10 16.54 -15.70
CA GLY A 121 -4.79 17.59 -16.46
C GLY A 121 -6.30 17.68 -16.22
N PRO A 122 -7.02 18.53 -16.99
CA PRO A 122 -8.42 18.86 -16.72
C PRO A 122 -9.38 17.66 -16.89
N GLY A 123 -10.48 17.70 -16.12
CA GLY A 123 -11.52 16.67 -15.92
C GLY A 123 -11.97 15.86 -17.14
N GLU A 124 -12.29 16.52 -18.25
CA GLU A 124 -12.96 15.90 -19.40
C GLU A 124 -12.12 14.81 -20.09
N GLN A 125 -10.79 14.83 -19.93
CA GLN A 125 -9.92 13.80 -20.51
C GLN A 125 -9.80 12.54 -19.65
N ALA A 126 -10.11 12.61 -18.35
CA ALA A 126 -9.95 11.48 -17.44
C ALA A 126 -10.87 10.31 -17.79
N ASP A 127 -12.15 10.56 -18.08
CA ASP A 127 -13.12 9.52 -18.45
C ASP A 127 -12.72 8.80 -19.75
N GLN A 128 -12.17 9.54 -20.71
CA GLN A 128 -11.75 8.97 -21.99
C GLN A 128 -10.47 8.12 -21.84
N ILE A 129 -9.53 8.57 -21.01
CA ILE A 129 -8.34 7.79 -20.65
C ILE A 129 -8.78 6.53 -19.88
N ALA A 130 -9.73 6.66 -18.95
CA ALA A 130 -10.24 5.54 -18.17
C ALA A 130 -10.89 4.48 -19.07
N ALA A 131 -11.73 4.90 -20.03
CA ALA A 131 -12.32 4.01 -21.02
C ALA A 131 -11.27 3.32 -21.90
N THR A 132 -10.20 4.03 -22.27
CA THR A 132 -9.13 3.49 -23.11
C THR A 132 -8.26 2.47 -22.37
N LEU A 133 -7.97 2.73 -21.10
CA LEU A 133 -7.13 1.86 -20.27
C LEU A 133 -7.93 0.73 -19.59
N GLY A 134 -9.27 0.87 -19.51
CA GLY A 134 -10.12 -0.03 -18.73
C GLY A 134 -9.88 0.08 -17.21
N ILE A 135 -9.36 1.22 -16.75
CA ILE A 135 -8.98 1.47 -15.35
C ILE A 135 -9.54 2.84 -14.95
N GLY A 136 -10.10 2.97 -13.75
CA GLY A 136 -10.56 4.28 -13.25
C GLY A 136 -9.41 5.30 -13.16
N VAL A 137 -9.66 6.53 -13.61
CA VAL A 137 -8.68 7.62 -13.63
C VAL A 137 -9.27 8.82 -12.91
N PHE A 138 -8.55 9.31 -11.91
CA PHE A 138 -8.89 10.54 -11.18
C PHE A 138 -8.21 11.73 -11.85
N THR A 139 -8.74 12.94 -11.66
CA THR A 139 -7.97 14.16 -11.91
C THR A 139 -7.31 14.67 -10.64
N VAL A 140 -6.32 15.55 -10.80
CA VAL A 140 -5.61 16.18 -9.68
C VAL A 140 -6.56 16.93 -8.75
N ASP A 141 -7.61 17.53 -9.32
CA ASP A 141 -8.61 18.32 -8.60
C ASP A 141 -9.87 17.50 -8.22
N ASP A 142 -9.83 16.17 -8.44
CA ASP A 142 -10.94 15.30 -8.11
C ASP A 142 -11.10 15.20 -6.58
N PRO A 143 -12.25 15.64 -6.01
CA PRO A 143 -12.46 15.59 -4.57
C PRO A 143 -12.48 14.16 -4.01
N ALA A 144 -12.68 13.14 -4.84
CA ALA A 144 -12.64 11.73 -4.43
C ALA A 144 -11.23 11.11 -4.44
N LEU A 145 -10.21 11.81 -4.98
CA LEU A 145 -8.84 11.30 -5.02
C LEU A 145 -8.28 10.97 -3.62
N PRO A 146 -8.41 11.84 -2.59
CA PRO A 146 -7.95 11.51 -1.24
C PRO A 146 -8.63 10.25 -0.69
N ASP A 147 -9.93 10.10 -0.88
CA ASP A 147 -10.70 8.94 -0.41
C ASP A 147 -10.26 7.66 -1.14
N ALA A 148 -9.95 7.75 -2.44
CA ALA A 148 -9.44 6.61 -3.19
C ALA A 148 -8.06 6.16 -2.68
N VAL A 149 -7.16 7.10 -2.38
CA VAL A 149 -5.85 6.79 -1.77
C VAL A 149 -6.04 6.20 -0.37
N ALA A 150 -6.92 6.79 0.46
CA ALA A 150 -7.22 6.30 1.80
C ALA A 150 -7.81 4.87 1.77
N ALA A 151 -8.70 4.58 0.84
CA ALA A 151 -9.26 3.24 0.65
C ALA A 151 -8.18 2.21 0.29
N ARG A 152 -7.20 2.58 -0.54
CA ARG A 152 -6.06 1.69 -0.84
C ARG A 152 -5.12 1.50 0.34
N LEU A 153 -4.89 2.54 1.15
CA LEU A 153 -4.13 2.40 2.39
C LEU A 153 -4.85 1.48 3.39
N ALA A 154 -6.16 1.63 3.55
CA ALA A 154 -6.95 0.75 4.40
C ALA A 154 -6.88 -0.71 3.95
N ALA A 155 -6.98 -0.97 2.64
CA ALA A 155 -6.83 -2.31 2.07
C ALA A 155 -5.41 -2.88 2.29
N ALA A 156 -4.37 -2.05 2.14
CA ALA A 156 -2.99 -2.47 2.39
C ALA A 156 -2.76 -2.80 3.88
N PHE A 157 -3.31 -2.00 4.80
CA PHE A 157 -3.29 -2.31 6.23
C PHE A 157 -4.00 -3.64 6.55
N ALA A 158 -5.19 -3.86 5.99
CA ALA A 158 -5.91 -5.12 6.18
C ALA A 158 -5.10 -6.32 5.70
N HIS A 159 -4.41 -6.18 4.56
CA HIS A 159 -3.54 -7.23 4.03
C HIS A 159 -2.32 -7.49 4.93
N ARG A 160 -1.72 -6.44 5.53
CA ARG A 160 -0.63 -6.60 6.50
C ARG A 160 -1.10 -7.29 7.78
N ASP A 161 -2.30 -7.00 8.26
CA ASP A 161 -2.87 -7.69 9.42
C ASP A 161 -3.11 -9.19 9.12
N GLU A 162 -3.59 -9.53 7.93
CA GLU A 162 -3.70 -10.94 7.49
C GLU A 162 -2.34 -11.62 7.39
N TYR A 163 -1.35 -10.92 6.83
CA TYR A 163 0.02 -11.42 6.73
C TYR A 163 0.62 -11.68 8.10
N LEU A 164 0.43 -10.78 9.07
CA LEU A 164 0.86 -10.95 10.46
C LEU A 164 0.25 -12.22 11.06
N VAL A 165 -1.07 -12.37 11.00
CA VAL A 165 -1.78 -13.56 11.52
C VAL A 165 -1.20 -14.83 10.93
N ARG A 166 -1.06 -14.89 9.61
CA ARG A 166 -0.51 -16.06 8.90
C ARG A 166 0.95 -16.33 9.29
N THR A 167 1.76 -15.29 9.42
CA THR A 167 3.18 -15.40 9.78
C THR A 167 3.32 -15.96 11.18
N VAL A 168 2.58 -15.39 12.14
CA VAL A 168 2.58 -15.84 13.55
C VAL A 168 2.06 -17.28 13.66
N ALA A 169 1.01 -17.64 12.92
CA ALA A 169 0.50 -19.01 12.85
C ALA A 169 1.52 -20.02 12.31
N GLY A 170 2.48 -19.57 11.49
CA GLY A 170 3.55 -20.40 10.93
C GLY A 170 4.79 -20.54 11.81
N ILE A 171 4.87 -19.83 12.93
CA ILE A 171 6.04 -19.89 13.84
C ILE A 171 6.05 -21.24 14.56
N ALA A 172 7.17 -21.96 14.43
CA ALA A 172 7.45 -23.13 15.23
C ALA A 172 7.71 -22.72 16.68
N ALA A 173 7.02 -23.35 17.62
CA ALA A 173 7.09 -23.04 19.04
C ALA A 173 6.88 -24.31 19.89
N VAL A 174 7.39 -24.30 21.13
CA VAL A 174 7.05 -25.35 22.12
C VAL A 174 5.54 -25.39 22.40
N PRO A 175 4.96 -26.54 22.84
CA PRO A 175 3.51 -26.68 22.98
C PRO A 175 2.81 -25.57 23.80
N ALA A 176 3.36 -25.19 24.95
CA ALA A 176 2.78 -24.13 25.77
C ALA A 176 2.78 -22.75 25.10
N ALA A 177 3.81 -22.45 24.29
CA ALA A 177 3.86 -21.21 23.50
C ALA A 177 2.91 -21.29 22.30
N ARG A 178 2.72 -22.49 21.74
CA ARG A 178 1.79 -22.73 20.64
C ARG A 178 0.34 -22.46 21.07
N ASP A 179 -0.05 -22.92 22.25
CA ASP A 179 -1.38 -22.68 22.81
C ASP A 179 -1.69 -21.17 22.93
N LEU A 180 -0.69 -20.36 23.33
CA LEU A 180 -0.84 -18.90 23.40
C LEU A 180 -1.00 -18.26 22.02
N ILE A 181 -0.24 -18.73 21.03
CA ILE A 181 -0.31 -18.25 19.64
C ILE A 181 -1.71 -18.53 19.07
N GLU A 182 -2.23 -19.73 19.26
CA GLU A 182 -3.54 -20.14 18.75
C GLU A 182 -4.66 -19.33 19.42
N ALA A 183 -4.62 -19.17 20.75
CA ALA A 183 -5.60 -18.34 21.47
C ALA A 183 -5.60 -16.87 21.00
N ALA A 184 -4.43 -16.31 20.67
CA ALA A 184 -4.34 -14.94 20.17
C ALA A 184 -4.91 -14.81 18.74
N ILE A 185 -4.70 -15.82 17.88
CA ILE A 185 -5.27 -15.86 16.52
C ILE A 185 -6.80 -15.94 16.57
N ASP A 186 -7.35 -16.77 17.46
CA ASP A 186 -8.80 -16.89 17.65
C ASP A 186 -9.41 -15.57 18.15
N ALA A 187 -8.74 -14.91 19.10
CA ALA A 187 -9.16 -13.61 19.61
C ALA A 187 -9.12 -12.51 18.52
N ALA A 188 -8.09 -12.52 17.68
CA ALA A 188 -7.97 -11.58 16.56
C ALA A 188 -9.05 -11.81 15.49
N SER A 189 -9.39 -13.08 15.23
CA SER A 189 -10.43 -13.47 14.26
C SER A 189 -11.82 -13.04 14.74
N THR A 190 -12.13 -13.31 16.01
CA THR A 190 -13.41 -12.91 16.64
C THR A 190 -13.58 -11.38 16.65
N SER A 191 -12.51 -10.63 16.88
CA SER A 191 -12.56 -9.17 16.88
C SER A 191 -12.85 -8.57 15.50
N ARG A 192 -12.57 -9.32 14.42
CA ARG A 192 -12.79 -8.89 13.04
C ARG A 192 -14.22 -9.13 12.55
N GLU A 193 -14.94 -10.08 13.13
CA GLU A 193 -16.35 -10.37 12.79
C GLU A 193 -17.34 -9.38 13.44
N VAL A 194 -16.90 -8.66 14.47
CA VAL A 194 -17.75 -7.75 15.27
C VAL A 194 -17.56 -6.27 14.87
N ALA A 195 -16.55 -5.97 14.04
CA ALA A 195 -16.19 -4.62 13.57
C ALA A 195 -16.75 -4.33 12.18
#